data_AF-A0AAV2RL12-F1
#
_entry.id   AF-A0AAV2RL12-F1
#
_cell.length_a   1.000
_cell.length_b   1.000
_cell.length_c   1.000
_cell.angle_alpha   90.00
_cell.angle_beta   90.00
_cell.angle_gamma   90.00
#
_symmetry.space_group_name_H-M   'P 1'
#
loop_
_entity.id
_entity.type
_entity.pdbx_description
1 polymer ?
#
loop_
_entity_poly.entity_id
_entity_poly.type
_entity_poly.pdbx_seq_one_letter_code
_entity_poly.pdbx_strand_id
1 'polypeptide(L)'
;MDNTLIPITDLGECEPIKVKEMIKQGSVLGSVISAITIDSLTRIMNKQKTWNIGDIKINPLLFQDDIFAANKTKDIQETVNVIQTFQNLKRLQFHEEKSKKSILNGKRDEPIYINGIQIERASSHKYLGKLIEERSIEKEENKERIKKAKAAANDSLNFINRKELKNKRVNVGKKLLQTVVIPTLTFGAETWPQLTGIEKGEMNKIQTQYLNRLLRVPKTTPKCALIKENELMKIEHIANQRKLEYNIDLNNREEWRLEVKARKIQEEKKLKYYNEIEELKVFYNIKENLNEVDPKTAKNTIKKAVLRKK
;
A
#
# COMPACT_ATOMS: atom_id res chain seq x y z
N MET A 1 -0.51 -36.05 -14.24
CA MET A 1 0.40 -35.22 -13.45
C MET A 1 0.72 -36.00 -12.19
N ASP A 2 1.99 -36.33 -11.96
CA ASP A 2 2.37 -37.10 -10.78
C ASP A 2 2.36 -36.15 -9.57
N ASN A 3 1.32 -36.27 -8.74
CA ASN A 3 1.15 -35.46 -7.54
C ASN A 3 1.95 -36.05 -6.38
N THR A 4 3.22 -36.28 -6.62
CA THR A 4 4.17 -36.78 -5.62
C THR A 4 4.87 -35.59 -4.98
N LEU A 5 4.88 -35.54 -3.66
CA LEU A 5 5.62 -34.60 -2.82
C LEU A 5 6.77 -35.35 -2.14
N ILE A 6 7.97 -34.79 -2.19
CA ILE A 6 9.12 -35.31 -1.47
C ILE A 6 9.44 -34.27 -0.39
N PRO A 7 9.08 -34.52 0.88
CA PRO A 7 9.44 -33.62 1.96
C PRO A 7 10.96 -33.56 2.11
N ILE A 8 11.51 -32.36 2.25
CA ILE A 8 12.92 -32.16 2.56
C ILE A 8 13.02 -31.71 4.01
N THR A 9 13.80 -32.41 4.81
CA THR A 9 14.09 -32.08 6.21
C THR A 9 15.58 -31.77 6.36
N ASP A 10 15.97 -31.29 7.54
CA ASP A 10 17.38 -31.03 7.88
C ASP A 10 18.27 -32.30 7.81
N LEU A 11 17.65 -33.49 7.78
CA LEU A 11 18.31 -34.80 7.69
C LEU A 11 18.33 -35.37 6.25
N GLY A 12 17.70 -34.70 5.29
CA GLY A 12 17.63 -35.13 3.88
C GLY A 12 16.22 -35.28 3.33
N GLU A 13 16.13 -35.91 2.16
CA GLU A 13 14.87 -36.19 1.46
C GLU A 13 14.13 -37.35 2.12
N CYS A 14 12.84 -37.14 2.42
CA CYS A 14 11.96 -38.16 2.95
C CYS A 14 11.32 -38.99 1.83
N GLU A 15 10.61 -40.06 2.23
CA GLU A 15 9.88 -40.88 1.26
C GLU A 15 8.81 -40.07 0.50
N PRO A 16 8.65 -40.32 -0.82
CA PRO A 16 7.68 -39.59 -1.63
C PRO A 16 6.23 -39.90 -1.21
N ILE A 17 5.47 -38.85 -0.93
CA ILE A 17 4.06 -38.92 -0.55
C ILE A 17 3.20 -38.63 -1.79
N LYS A 18 2.27 -39.53 -2.12
CA LYS A 18 1.24 -39.26 -3.13
C LYS A 18 0.12 -38.41 -2.54
N VAL A 19 -0.11 -37.24 -3.13
CA VAL A 19 -1.16 -36.31 -2.72
C VAL A 19 -2.24 -36.27 -3.80
N LYS A 20 -3.51 -36.44 -3.43
CA LYS A 20 -4.59 -36.48 -4.43
C LYS A 20 -4.91 -35.10 -5.00
N GLU A 21 -5.04 -34.10 -4.13
CA GLU A 21 -5.48 -32.74 -4.48
C GLU A 21 -4.46 -31.74 -3.91
N MET A 22 -3.71 -31.06 -4.77
CA MET A 22 -2.75 -30.03 -4.36
C MET A 22 -2.53 -29.01 -5.47
N ILE A 23 -2.41 -27.75 -5.07
CA ILE A 23 -1.84 -26.68 -5.89
C ILE A 23 -0.36 -26.52 -5.49
N LYS A 24 0.57 -26.91 -6.37
CA LYS A 24 2.01 -26.79 -6.09
C LYS A 24 2.42 -25.32 -6.08
N GLN A 25 3.13 -24.89 -5.04
CA GLN A 25 3.75 -23.55 -5.00
C GLN A 25 4.79 -23.43 -6.12
N GLY A 26 4.82 -22.29 -6.81
CA GLY A 26 5.68 -22.08 -7.99
C GLY A 26 5.15 -22.70 -9.29
N SER A 27 3.99 -23.36 -9.27
CA SER A 27 3.32 -23.77 -10.51
C SER A 27 2.78 -22.58 -11.29
N VAL A 28 2.83 -22.66 -12.62
CA VAL A 28 2.42 -21.59 -13.54
C VAL A 28 0.95 -21.17 -13.32
N LEU A 29 0.07 -22.13 -13.06
CA LEU A 29 -1.36 -21.89 -12.90
C LEU A 29 -1.81 -21.82 -11.43
N GLY A 30 -0.94 -22.13 -10.46
CA GLY A 30 -1.35 -22.24 -9.06
C GLY A 30 -1.89 -20.93 -8.49
N SER A 31 -1.25 -19.80 -8.82
CA SER A 31 -1.71 -18.47 -8.40
C SER A 31 -3.06 -18.09 -9.01
N VAL A 32 -3.32 -18.50 -10.27
CA VAL A 32 -4.58 -18.24 -10.97
C VAL A 32 -5.71 -19.07 -10.38
N ILE A 33 -5.48 -20.37 -10.14
CA ILE A 33 -6.47 -21.27 -9.53
C ILE A 33 -6.81 -20.82 -8.12
N SER A 34 -5.81 -20.43 -7.32
CA SER A 34 -6.00 -19.85 -6.00
C SER A 34 -6.87 -18.59 -6.07
N ALA A 35 -6.51 -17.64 -6.94
CA ALA A 35 -7.27 -16.40 -7.11
C ALA A 35 -8.73 -16.65 -7.53
N ILE A 36 -9.00 -17.54 -8.49
CA ILE A 36 -10.37 -17.87 -8.93
C ILE A 36 -11.16 -18.54 -7.81
N THR A 37 -10.50 -19.41 -7.03
CA THR A 37 -11.15 -20.11 -5.91
C THR A 37 -11.61 -19.09 -4.87
N ILE A 38 -10.75 -18.16 -4.48
CA ILE A 38 -11.06 -17.12 -3.50
C ILE A 38 -12.06 -16.10 -4.07
N ASP A 39 -11.93 -15.69 -5.33
CA ASP A 39 -12.87 -14.75 -5.98
C ASP A 39 -14.32 -15.27 -5.95
N SER A 40 -14.54 -16.59 -5.95
CA SER A 40 -15.90 -17.13 -5.83
C SER A 40 -16.62 -16.74 -4.53
N LEU A 41 -15.90 -16.29 -3.48
CA LEU A 41 -16.49 -15.67 -2.29
C LEU A 41 -17.26 -14.38 -2.61
N THR A 42 -16.79 -13.55 -3.57
CA THR A 42 -17.46 -12.30 -3.93
C THR A 42 -18.89 -12.55 -4.44
N ARG A 43 -19.09 -13.66 -5.18
CA ARG A 43 -20.41 -14.06 -5.70
C ARG A 43 -21.40 -14.41 -4.59
N ILE A 44 -20.92 -15.02 -3.52
CA ILE A 44 -21.72 -15.34 -2.33
C ILE A 44 -22.04 -14.06 -1.55
N MET A 45 -21.03 -13.20 -1.39
CA MET A 45 -21.14 -11.94 -0.64
C MET A 45 -22.05 -10.90 -1.30
N ASN A 46 -22.19 -10.90 -2.62
CA ASN A 46 -23.09 -9.99 -3.34
C ASN A 46 -24.55 -10.06 -2.86
N LYS A 47 -24.97 -11.19 -2.30
CA LYS A 47 -26.33 -11.40 -1.78
C LYS A 47 -26.49 -10.98 -0.32
N GLN A 48 -25.40 -10.62 0.36
CA GLN A 48 -25.37 -10.34 1.79
C GLN A 48 -25.36 -8.84 2.09
N LYS A 49 -25.59 -8.51 3.35
CA LYS A 49 -25.33 -7.15 3.84
C LYS A 49 -23.83 -6.94 3.90
N THR A 50 -23.36 -5.94 3.19
CA THR A 50 -21.95 -5.52 3.18
C THR A 50 -21.81 -4.12 3.74
N TRP A 51 -20.58 -3.71 4.03
CA TRP A 51 -20.31 -2.30 4.27
C TRP A 51 -20.68 -1.47 3.04
N ASN A 52 -21.30 -0.31 3.27
CA ASN A 52 -21.64 0.62 2.19
C ASN A 52 -20.94 1.95 2.44
N ILE A 53 -20.33 2.51 1.40
CA ILE A 53 -19.90 3.91 1.39
C ILE A 53 -20.86 4.64 0.46
N GLY A 54 -21.72 5.50 1.02
CA GLY A 54 -22.86 6.03 0.26
C GLY A 54 -23.73 4.88 -0.26
N ASP A 55 -23.99 4.87 -1.56
CA ASP A 55 -24.79 3.84 -2.23
C ASP A 55 -23.95 2.67 -2.76
N ILE A 56 -22.63 2.69 -2.54
CA ILE A 56 -21.70 1.70 -3.08
C ILE A 56 -21.45 0.62 -2.05
N LYS A 57 -21.89 -0.60 -2.39
CA LYS A 57 -21.57 -1.82 -1.63
C LYS A 57 -20.08 -2.16 -1.77
N ILE A 58 -19.44 -2.39 -0.64
CA ILE A 58 -18.05 -2.83 -0.53
C ILE A 58 -18.04 -4.29 -0.14
N ASN A 59 -17.84 -5.16 -1.12
CA ASN A 59 -17.52 -6.55 -0.87
C ASN A 59 -16.16 -6.68 -0.16
N PRO A 60 -15.90 -7.83 0.49
CA PRO A 60 -14.58 -8.10 1.03
C PRO A 60 -13.49 -7.92 -0.04
N LEU A 61 -12.40 -7.27 0.33
CA LEU A 61 -11.21 -7.13 -0.51
C LEU A 61 -10.41 -8.41 -0.40
N LEU A 62 -10.20 -9.07 -1.54
CA LEU A 62 -9.58 -10.38 -1.62
C LEU A 62 -8.23 -10.27 -2.33
N PHE A 63 -7.19 -10.83 -1.75
CA PHE A 63 -5.90 -10.95 -2.39
C PHE A 63 -5.25 -12.28 -2.00
N GLN A 64 -5.30 -13.25 -2.92
CA GLN A 64 -4.90 -14.62 -2.63
C GLN A 64 -5.60 -15.11 -1.35
N ASP A 65 -4.86 -15.55 -0.34
CA ASP A 65 -5.36 -16.03 0.94
C ASP A 65 -5.78 -14.92 1.92
N ASP A 66 -5.41 -13.66 1.67
CA ASP A 66 -5.79 -12.53 2.51
C ASP A 66 -7.21 -12.03 2.18
N ILE A 67 -8.09 -12.08 3.20
CA ILE A 67 -9.47 -11.59 3.13
C ILE A 67 -9.63 -10.40 4.07
N PHE A 68 -9.97 -9.23 3.53
CA PHE A 68 -10.32 -8.05 4.31
C PHE A 68 -11.81 -7.76 4.16
N ALA A 69 -12.59 -8.00 5.22
CA ALA A 69 -14.02 -7.72 5.26
C ALA A 69 -14.31 -6.58 6.24
N ALA A 70 -15.10 -5.60 5.79
CA ALA A 70 -15.61 -4.54 6.64
C ALA A 70 -17.14 -4.59 6.67
N ASN A 71 -17.74 -4.34 7.83
CA ASN A 71 -19.18 -4.21 7.98
C ASN A 71 -19.53 -3.44 9.27
N LYS A 72 -20.82 -3.12 9.45
CA LYS A 72 -21.33 -2.58 10.72
C LYS A 72 -21.16 -3.63 11.82
N THR A 73 -20.94 -3.19 13.06
CA THR A 73 -20.72 -4.08 14.22
C THR A 73 -21.79 -5.16 14.34
N LYS A 74 -23.07 -4.81 14.13
CA LYS A 74 -24.20 -5.75 14.21
C LYS A 74 -24.26 -6.79 13.07
N ASP A 75 -23.64 -6.50 11.92
CA ASP A 75 -23.75 -7.31 10.69
C ASP A 75 -22.44 -8.08 10.40
N ILE A 76 -21.36 -7.81 11.15
CA ILE A 76 -20.04 -8.43 10.91
C ILE A 76 -20.01 -9.92 11.24
N GLN A 77 -20.74 -10.37 12.28
CA GLN A 77 -20.80 -11.80 12.62
C GLN A 77 -21.48 -12.61 11.50
N GLU A 78 -22.52 -12.06 10.88
CA GLU A 78 -23.17 -12.65 9.70
C GLU A 78 -22.17 -12.77 8.54
N THR A 79 -21.35 -11.74 8.33
CA THR A 79 -20.28 -11.75 7.32
C THR A 79 -19.25 -12.86 7.60
N VAL A 80 -18.82 -13.02 8.85
CA VAL A 80 -17.88 -14.07 9.26
C VAL A 80 -18.50 -15.46 9.06
N ASN A 81 -19.78 -15.66 9.40
CA ASN A 81 -20.47 -16.94 9.21
C ASN A 81 -20.55 -17.34 7.73
N VAL A 82 -20.77 -16.37 6.83
CA VAL A 82 -20.76 -16.60 5.38
C VAL A 82 -19.36 -17.00 4.90
N ILE A 83 -18.33 -16.32 5.39
CA ILE A 83 -16.94 -16.63 5.08
C ILE A 83 -16.56 -18.03 5.61
N GLN A 84 -17.02 -18.42 6.79
CA GLN A 84 -16.84 -19.75 7.36
C GLN A 84 -17.57 -20.83 6.53
N THR A 85 -18.77 -20.54 6.04
CA THR A 85 -19.49 -21.46 5.14
C THR A 85 -18.73 -21.65 3.84
N PHE A 86 -18.20 -20.55 3.26
CA PHE A 86 -17.35 -20.60 2.08
C PHE A 86 -16.08 -21.44 2.31
N GLN A 87 -15.43 -21.26 3.45
CA GLN A 87 -14.27 -22.05 3.86
C GLN A 87 -14.60 -23.56 3.84
N ASN A 88 -15.71 -23.96 4.47
CA ASN A 88 -16.14 -25.36 4.51
C ASN A 88 -16.43 -25.91 3.11
N LEU A 89 -17.13 -25.14 2.26
CA LEU A 89 -17.43 -25.52 0.87
C LEU A 89 -16.17 -25.70 0.02
N LYS A 90 -15.13 -24.92 0.28
CA LYS A 90 -13.85 -24.98 -0.45
C LYS A 90 -12.79 -25.83 0.23
N ARG A 91 -13.10 -26.48 1.37
CA ARG A 91 -12.15 -27.25 2.19
C ARG A 91 -10.90 -26.44 2.57
N LEU A 92 -11.09 -25.15 2.84
CA LEU A 92 -10.02 -24.25 3.30
C LEU A 92 -9.94 -24.25 4.83
N GLN A 93 -8.86 -23.72 5.39
CA GLN A 93 -8.71 -23.53 6.83
C GLN A 93 -8.26 -22.11 7.17
N PHE A 94 -8.99 -21.42 8.06
CA PHE A 94 -8.50 -20.16 8.61
C PHE A 94 -7.41 -20.40 9.62
N HIS A 95 -6.42 -19.52 9.59
CA HIS A 95 -5.42 -19.45 10.63
C HIS A 95 -5.92 -18.50 11.71
N GLU A 96 -6.52 -19.06 12.76
CA GLU A 96 -7.20 -18.31 13.83
C GLU A 96 -6.31 -17.24 14.47
N GLU A 97 -5.03 -17.55 14.70
CA GLU A 97 -4.09 -16.58 15.27
C GLU A 97 -3.77 -15.39 14.34
N LYS A 98 -3.86 -15.58 13.02
CA LYS A 98 -3.62 -14.52 12.02
C LYS A 98 -4.88 -13.70 11.76
N SER A 99 -6.05 -14.28 11.98
CA SER A 99 -7.33 -13.58 11.88
C SER A 99 -7.45 -12.58 13.03
N LYS A 100 -7.51 -11.29 12.70
CA LYS A 100 -7.68 -10.20 13.68
C LYS A 100 -8.91 -9.39 13.34
N LYS A 101 -9.56 -8.83 14.37
CA LYS A 101 -10.60 -7.81 14.21
C LYS A 101 -10.08 -6.44 14.61
N SER A 102 -10.60 -5.39 13.98
CA SER A 102 -10.31 -4.00 14.33
C SER A 102 -11.58 -3.16 14.21
N ILE A 103 -11.73 -2.18 15.08
CA ILE A 103 -12.89 -1.28 15.09
C ILE A 103 -12.52 0.04 14.41
N LEU A 104 -13.06 0.25 13.20
CA LEU A 104 -12.88 1.50 12.46
C LEU A 104 -14.01 2.47 12.81
N ASN A 105 -13.69 3.63 13.39
CA ASN A 105 -14.64 4.70 13.74
C ASN A 105 -15.82 4.27 14.65
N GLY A 106 -15.70 3.16 15.36
CA GLY A 106 -16.71 2.62 16.27
C GLY A 106 -16.27 2.68 17.75
N LYS A 107 -17.23 2.58 18.67
CA LYS A 107 -16.98 2.52 20.12
C LYS A 107 -17.28 1.15 20.73
N ARG A 108 -18.05 0.31 20.05
CA ARG A 108 -18.51 -0.99 20.57
C ARG A 108 -17.60 -2.10 20.10
N ASP A 109 -17.03 -2.79 21.07
CA ASP A 109 -16.23 -4.00 20.86
C ASP A 109 -17.11 -5.22 21.16
N GLU A 110 -17.85 -5.67 20.15
CA GLU A 110 -18.65 -6.89 20.25
C GLU A 110 -17.77 -8.11 19.94
N PRO A 111 -17.88 -9.21 20.71
CA PRO A 111 -17.11 -10.42 20.43
C PRO A 111 -17.54 -11.00 19.08
N ILE A 112 -16.54 -11.40 18.28
CA ILE A 112 -16.74 -12.02 16.97
C ILE A 112 -16.10 -13.41 17.05
N TYR A 113 -16.83 -14.42 16.59
CA TYR A 113 -16.38 -15.81 16.63
C TYR A 113 -16.19 -16.36 15.22
N ILE A 114 -15.12 -17.11 15.00
CA ILE A 114 -14.86 -17.89 13.80
C ILE A 114 -14.55 -19.33 14.23
N ASN A 115 -15.26 -20.32 13.69
CA ASN A 115 -15.13 -21.73 14.12
C ASN A 115 -15.29 -21.93 15.65
N GLY A 116 -16.11 -21.09 16.30
CA GLY A 116 -16.30 -21.12 17.76
C GLY A 116 -15.21 -20.42 18.57
N ILE A 117 -14.16 -19.91 17.92
CA ILE A 117 -13.04 -19.22 18.57
C ILE A 117 -13.20 -17.72 18.43
N GLN A 118 -13.03 -17.01 19.53
CA GLN A 118 -13.13 -15.56 19.57
C GLN A 118 -11.93 -14.93 18.84
N ILE A 119 -12.21 -14.10 17.83
CA ILE A 119 -11.19 -13.37 17.09
C ILE A 119 -10.60 -12.28 18.00
N GLU A 120 -9.27 -12.27 18.12
CA GLU A 120 -8.56 -11.26 18.89
C GLU A 120 -8.69 -9.87 18.25
N ARG A 121 -8.90 -8.86 19.09
CA ARG A 121 -8.86 -7.47 18.66
C ARG A 121 -7.42 -6.98 18.55
N ALA A 122 -7.07 -6.42 17.39
CA ALA A 122 -5.81 -5.75 17.18
C ALA A 122 -6.04 -4.25 16.89
N SER A 123 -5.37 -3.38 17.64
CA SER A 123 -5.44 -1.92 17.42
C SER A 123 -4.78 -1.48 16.12
N SER A 124 -3.80 -2.26 15.65
CA SER A 124 -3.18 -2.11 14.34
C SER A 124 -2.88 -3.48 13.74
N HIS A 125 -3.11 -3.63 12.44
CA HIS A 125 -2.81 -4.86 11.69
C HIS A 125 -2.35 -4.53 10.28
N LYS A 126 -1.55 -5.41 9.68
CA LYS A 126 -0.98 -5.19 8.35
C LYS A 126 -1.81 -5.92 7.29
N TYR A 127 -2.25 -5.20 6.28
CA TYR A 127 -2.93 -5.74 5.10
C TYR A 127 -2.20 -5.29 3.83
N LEU A 128 -1.71 -6.24 3.03
CA LEU A 128 -0.98 -5.99 1.78
C LEU A 128 0.16 -4.97 1.87
N GLY A 129 0.85 -4.94 3.01
CA GLY A 129 1.94 -4.01 3.24
C GLY A 129 1.56 -2.67 3.86
N LYS A 130 0.26 -2.33 3.91
CA LYS A 130 -0.28 -1.15 4.59
C LYS A 130 -0.69 -1.49 6.02
N LEU A 131 -0.40 -0.60 6.97
CA LEU A 131 -0.84 -0.75 8.34
C LEU A 131 -2.20 -0.09 8.51
N ILE A 132 -3.18 -0.85 8.98
CA ILE A 132 -4.54 -0.37 9.25
C ILE A 132 -4.66 -0.20 10.76
N GLU A 133 -4.76 1.05 11.20
CA GLU A 133 -4.91 1.45 12.60
C GLU A 133 -6.38 1.78 12.90
N GLU A 134 -6.89 1.38 14.07
CA GLU A 134 -8.24 1.76 14.53
C GLU A 134 -8.41 3.28 14.64
N ARG A 135 -7.32 3.97 14.95
CA ARG A 135 -7.26 5.43 15.02
C ARG A 135 -6.79 5.97 13.67
N SER A 136 -7.61 6.81 13.05
CA SER A 136 -7.41 7.40 11.70
C SER A 136 -6.25 8.40 11.58
N ILE A 137 -5.15 8.22 12.31
CA ILE A 137 -4.02 9.17 12.35
C ILE A 137 -2.78 8.63 11.60
N GLU A 138 -2.80 7.38 11.10
CA GLU A 138 -1.71 6.73 10.31
C GLU A 138 -0.30 6.93 10.91
N LYS A 139 -0.19 7.10 12.24
CA LYS A 139 1.06 7.47 12.92
C LYS A 139 2.04 6.32 12.91
N GLU A 140 1.56 5.11 13.13
CA GLU A 140 2.41 3.92 13.15
C GLU A 140 2.86 3.58 11.73
N GLU A 141 1.99 3.72 10.73
CA GLU A 141 2.36 3.53 9.32
C GLU A 141 3.48 4.49 8.91
N ASN A 142 3.33 5.78 9.23
CA ASN A 142 4.33 6.79 8.91
C ASN A 142 5.69 6.48 9.58
N LYS A 143 5.67 6.04 10.85
CA LYS A 143 6.88 5.61 11.56
C LYS A 143 7.52 4.38 10.93
N GLU A 144 6.73 3.36 10.56
CA GLU A 144 7.23 2.14 9.93
C GLU A 144 7.87 2.44 8.56
N ARG A 145 7.22 3.30 7.76
CA ARG A 145 7.75 3.75 6.46
C ARG A 145 9.08 4.50 6.61
N ILE A 146 9.17 5.43 7.57
CA ILE A 146 10.41 6.14 7.90
C ILE A 146 11.50 5.16 8.35
N LYS A 147 11.16 4.16 9.18
CA LYS A 147 12.10 3.14 9.64
C LYS A 147 12.64 2.31 8.48
N LYS A 148 11.77 1.83 7.58
CA LYS A 148 12.15 1.09 6.36
C LYS A 148 13.03 1.92 5.44
N ALA A 149 12.68 3.18 5.21
CA ALA A 149 13.48 4.08 4.38
C ALA A 149 14.86 4.37 4.99
N LYS A 150 14.97 4.50 6.31
CA LYS A 150 16.26 4.64 7.01
C LYS A 150 17.13 3.38 6.87
N ALA A 151 16.53 2.19 7.01
CA ALA A 151 17.23 0.93 6.78
C ALA A 151 17.75 0.85 5.33
N ALA A 152 16.87 1.07 4.35
CA ALA A 152 17.23 1.09 2.93
C ALA A 152 18.33 2.13 2.61
N ALA A 153 18.28 3.30 3.25
CA ALA A 153 19.31 4.33 3.15
C ALA A 153 20.65 3.85 3.69
N ASN A 154 20.66 3.20 4.86
CA ASN A 154 21.87 2.64 5.45
C ASN A 154 22.46 1.52 4.60
N ASP A 155 21.63 0.59 4.12
CA ASP A 155 22.07 -0.53 3.29
C ASP A 155 22.63 -0.03 1.96
N SER A 156 21.97 0.95 1.34
CA SER A 156 22.47 1.62 0.15
C SER A 156 23.82 2.31 0.40
N LEU A 157 23.98 2.99 1.53
CA LEU A 157 25.24 3.64 1.90
C LEU A 157 26.36 2.64 2.18
N ASN A 158 26.05 1.50 2.81
CA ASN A 158 27.01 0.42 3.04
C ASN A 158 27.43 -0.22 1.73
N PHE A 159 26.48 -0.46 0.82
CA PHE A 159 26.76 -0.98 -0.51
C PHE A 159 27.68 -0.08 -1.31
N ILE A 160 27.47 1.24 -1.31
CA ILE A 160 28.30 2.16 -2.10
C ILE A 160 29.73 2.33 -1.55
N ASN A 161 29.98 1.97 -0.28
CA ASN A 161 31.31 2.08 0.33
C ASN A 161 32.26 0.93 -0.07
N ARG A 162 31.78 -0.01 -0.87
CA ARG A 162 32.57 -1.09 -1.48
C ARG A 162 33.66 -0.54 -2.40
N LYS A 163 34.89 -1.06 -2.27
CA LYS A 163 36.09 -0.58 -2.98
C LYS A 163 35.95 -0.70 -4.51
N GLU A 164 35.17 -1.67 -4.95
CA GLU A 164 34.88 -2.04 -6.33
C GLU A 164 34.23 -0.89 -7.12
N LEU A 165 33.49 0.00 -6.44
CA LEU A 165 32.76 1.08 -7.10
C LEU A 165 33.64 2.29 -7.45
N LYS A 166 34.84 2.41 -6.85
CA LYS A 166 35.85 3.46 -7.13
C LYS A 166 35.22 4.86 -7.37
N ASN A 167 35.36 5.40 -8.58
CA ASN A 167 34.85 6.71 -9.01
C ASN A 167 33.34 6.73 -9.28
N LYS A 168 32.68 5.58 -9.44
CA LYS A 168 31.23 5.49 -9.71
C LYS A 168 30.37 5.62 -8.45
N ARG A 169 30.98 5.65 -7.25
CA ARG A 169 30.31 5.69 -5.94
C ARG A 169 29.19 6.72 -5.87
N VAL A 170 29.47 7.97 -6.26
CA VAL A 170 28.50 9.07 -6.16
C VAL A 170 27.34 8.86 -7.12
N ASN A 171 27.61 8.50 -8.37
CA ASN A 171 26.58 8.29 -9.38
C ASN A 171 25.67 7.10 -9.02
N VAL A 172 26.25 5.99 -8.56
CA VAL A 172 25.49 4.83 -8.09
C VAL A 172 24.69 5.18 -6.84
N GLY A 173 25.29 5.91 -5.89
CA GLY A 173 24.58 6.35 -4.68
C GLY A 173 23.40 7.28 -4.97
N LYS A 174 23.51 8.18 -5.95
CA LYS A 174 22.37 8.99 -6.43
C LYS A 174 21.27 8.12 -7.03
N LYS A 175 21.63 7.13 -7.86
CA LYS A 175 20.66 6.17 -8.42
C LYS A 175 19.94 5.40 -7.32
N LEU A 176 20.66 4.84 -6.34
CA LEU A 176 20.07 4.11 -5.21
C LEU A 176 19.13 4.99 -4.37
N LEU A 177 19.47 6.26 -4.17
CA LEU A 177 18.55 7.21 -3.53
C LEU A 177 17.23 7.32 -4.30
N GLN A 178 17.30 7.47 -5.63
CA GLN A 178 16.14 7.66 -6.49
C GLN A 178 15.33 6.37 -6.73
N THR A 179 15.97 5.20 -6.75
CA THR A 179 15.33 3.92 -7.12
C THR A 179 15.00 3.02 -5.94
N VAL A 180 15.65 3.21 -4.79
CA VAL A 180 15.43 2.40 -3.58
C VAL A 180 14.85 3.27 -2.47
N VAL A 181 15.62 4.24 -1.98
CA VAL A 181 15.27 4.98 -0.76
C VAL A 181 14.02 5.84 -0.92
N ILE A 182 13.95 6.66 -1.98
CA ILE A 182 12.79 7.52 -2.24
C ILE A 182 11.53 6.67 -2.50
N PRO A 183 11.55 5.64 -3.36
CA PRO A 183 10.39 4.76 -3.56
C PRO A 183 9.94 4.06 -2.29
N THR A 184 10.85 3.54 -1.45
CA THR A 184 10.49 2.97 -0.14
C THR A 184 9.80 4.00 0.75
N LEU A 185 10.26 5.26 0.73
CA LEU A 185 9.69 6.33 1.54
C LEU A 185 8.36 6.85 1.00
N THR A 186 8.06 6.69 -0.29
CA THR A 186 6.90 7.25 -1.01
C THR A 186 5.90 6.20 -1.46
N PHE A 187 6.07 4.95 -1.02
CA PHE A 187 5.17 3.86 -1.34
C PHE A 187 3.75 4.14 -0.84
N GLY A 188 2.75 4.04 -1.72
CA GLY A 188 1.35 4.31 -1.41
C GLY A 188 0.99 5.79 -1.21
N ALA A 189 1.88 6.71 -1.58
CA ALA A 189 1.70 8.16 -1.37
C ALA A 189 0.45 8.75 -2.03
N GLU A 190 -0.10 8.05 -3.00
CA GLU A 190 -1.34 8.43 -3.67
C GLU A 190 -2.54 8.45 -2.71
N THR A 191 -2.48 7.66 -1.64
CA THR A 191 -3.60 7.43 -0.69
C THR A 191 -3.38 8.03 0.69
N TRP A 192 -2.22 8.63 0.97
CA TRP A 192 -1.94 9.20 2.27
C TRP A 192 -2.88 10.37 2.59
N PRO A 193 -3.20 10.63 3.87
CA PRO A 193 -3.76 11.91 4.28
C PRO A 193 -2.72 13.03 4.10
N GLN A 194 -3.18 14.27 4.17
CA GLN A 194 -2.32 15.44 4.17
C GLN A 194 -1.23 15.33 5.24
N LEU A 195 0.03 15.39 4.81
CA LEU A 195 1.20 15.29 5.69
C LEU A 195 1.32 16.53 6.57
N THR A 196 1.58 16.31 7.86
CA THR A 196 1.89 17.38 8.81
C THR A 196 3.28 17.97 8.53
N GLY A 197 3.53 19.19 9.02
CA GLY A 197 4.85 19.83 8.88
C GLY A 197 5.99 19.03 9.51
N ILE A 198 5.70 18.31 10.61
CA ILE A 198 6.66 17.43 11.28
C ILE A 198 7.03 16.25 10.37
N GLU A 199 6.04 15.55 9.82
CA GLU A 199 6.26 14.40 8.93
C GLU A 199 7.04 14.80 7.68
N LYS A 200 6.67 15.92 7.05
CA LYS A 200 7.41 16.49 5.92
C LYS A 200 8.89 16.74 6.29
N GLY A 201 9.13 17.30 7.47
CA GLY A 201 10.46 17.54 8.00
C GLY A 201 11.27 16.26 8.19
N GLU A 202 10.67 15.22 8.77
CA GLU A 202 11.31 13.92 8.99
C GLU A 202 11.64 13.19 7.68
N MET A 203 10.72 13.19 6.73
CA MET A 203 10.92 12.58 5.42
C MET A 203 12.06 13.25 4.64
N ASN A 204 12.07 14.59 4.60
CA ASN A 204 13.14 15.37 3.96
C ASN A 204 14.49 15.22 4.70
N LYS A 205 14.47 14.97 6.01
CA LYS A 205 15.68 14.69 6.79
C LYS A 205 16.39 13.41 6.33
N ILE A 206 15.65 12.36 5.96
CA ILE A 206 16.25 11.11 5.45
C ILE A 206 17.02 11.39 4.16
N GLN A 207 16.38 12.08 3.20
CA GLN A 207 17.00 12.43 1.92
C GLN A 207 18.26 13.27 2.10
N THR A 208 18.19 14.32 2.92
CA THR A 208 19.35 15.21 3.16
C THR A 208 20.47 14.53 3.94
N GLN A 209 20.16 13.69 4.93
CA GLN A 209 21.16 12.91 5.65
C GLN A 209 21.87 11.90 4.76
N TYR A 210 21.12 11.27 3.85
CA TYR A 210 21.70 10.38 2.84
C TYR A 210 22.68 11.13 1.94
N LEU A 211 22.30 12.31 1.42
CA LEU A 211 23.15 13.13 0.57
C LEU A 211 24.42 13.61 1.30
N ASN A 212 24.30 14.05 2.57
CA ASN A 212 25.45 14.44 3.37
C ASN A 212 26.48 13.31 3.50
N ARG A 213 26.00 12.09 3.78
CA ARG A 213 26.86 10.89 3.88
C ARG A 213 27.42 10.46 2.52
N LEU A 214 26.61 10.55 1.47
CA LEU A 214 27.01 10.24 0.10
C LEU A 214 28.14 11.18 -0.34
N LEU A 215 27.96 12.49 -0.21
CA LEU A 215 28.87 13.52 -0.69
C LEU A 215 30.01 13.82 0.30
N ARG A 216 29.95 13.27 1.53
CA ARG A 216 30.90 13.52 2.63
C ARG A 216 30.97 15.00 3.02
N VAL A 217 29.81 15.65 3.07
CA VAL A 217 29.69 17.06 3.48
C VAL A 217 29.09 17.18 4.89
N PRO A 218 29.38 18.27 5.63
CA PRO A 218 28.85 18.47 6.98
C PRO A 218 27.32 18.49 7.04
N LYS A 219 26.76 18.11 8.20
CA LYS A 219 25.30 18.19 8.42
C LYS A 219 24.74 19.61 8.38
N THR A 220 25.60 20.62 8.53
CA THR A 220 25.28 22.05 8.47
C THR A 220 25.13 22.57 7.05
N THR A 221 25.49 21.78 6.02
CA THR A 221 25.33 22.18 4.62
C THR A 221 23.88 22.56 4.32
N PRO A 222 23.63 23.72 3.67
CA PRO A 222 22.28 24.16 3.34
C PRO A 222 21.47 23.10 2.61
N LYS A 223 20.34 22.69 3.20
CA LYS A 223 19.47 21.61 2.66
C LYS A 223 18.97 21.91 1.25
N CYS A 224 18.69 23.18 0.96
CA CYS A 224 18.26 23.63 -0.38
C CYS A 224 19.35 23.40 -1.43
N ALA A 225 20.63 23.67 -1.11
CA ALA A 225 21.75 23.42 -2.02
C ALA A 225 21.90 21.92 -2.31
N LEU A 226 21.85 21.06 -1.29
CA LEU A 226 21.92 19.60 -1.48
C LEU A 226 20.85 19.08 -2.42
N ILE A 227 19.63 19.59 -2.32
CA ILE A 227 18.49 19.14 -3.11
C ILE A 227 18.60 19.67 -4.54
N LYS A 228 18.88 20.98 -4.70
CA LYS A 228 18.93 21.66 -6.00
C LYS A 228 20.10 21.21 -6.87
N GLU A 229 21.32 21.17 -6.32
CA GLU A 229 22.55 20.77 -7.04
C GLU A 229 22.53 19.30 -7.48
N ASN A 230 21.72 18.47 -6.81
CA ASN A 230 21.57 17.05 -7.17
C ASN A 230 20.34 16.78 -8.04
N GLU A 231 19.66 17.84 -8.50
CA GLU A 231 18.43 17.75 -9.28
C GLU A 231 17.33 16.91 -8.61
N LEU A 232 17.28 16.91 -7.28
CA LEU A 232 16.28 16.16 -6.51
C LEU A 232 15.14 17.05 -6.04
N MET A 233 13.92 16.52 -5.97
CA MET A 233 12.80 17.22 -5.36
C MET A 233 12.68 16.83 -3.88
N LYS A 234 12.12 17.73 -3.06
CA LYS A 234 11.68 17.36 -1.71
C LYS A 234 10.67 16.22 -1.81
N ILE A 235 10.67 15.37 -0.79
CA ILE A 235 9.84 14.16 -0.77
C ILE A 235 8.36 14.49 -0.79
N GLU A 236 7.95 15.59 -0.15
CA GLU A 236 6.56 16.06 -0.16
C GLU A 236 6.06 16.35 -1.59
N HIS A 237 6.88 16.94 -2.43
CA HIS A 237 6.51 17.25 -3.82
C HIS A 237 6.39 15.97 -4.65
N ILE A 238 7.24 14.98 -4.40
CA ILE A 238 7.14 13.66 -5.04
C ILE A 238 5.84 12.95 -4.63
N ALA A 239 5.49 12.97 -3.33
CA ALA A 239 4.24 12.40 -2.84
C ALA A 239 3.01 13.08 -3.45
N ASN A 240 3.00 14.43 -3.47
CA ASN A 240 1.92 15.21 -4.06
C ASN A 240 1.79 14.97 -5.57
N GLN A 241 2.91 14.85 -6.28
CA GLN A 241 2.92 14.51 -7.71
C GLN A 241 2.24 13.16 -7.95
N ARG A 242 2.62 12.12 -7.21
CA ARG A 242 2.00 10.79 -7.33
C ARG A 242 0.50 10.82 -7.07
N LYS A 243 0.07 11.57 -6.05
CA LYS A 243 -1.35 11.74 -5.73
C LYS A 243 -2.13 12.40 -6.87
N LEU A 244 -1.59 13.46 -7.49
CA LEU A 244 -2.22 14.11 -8.65
C LEU A 244 -2.24 13.20 -9.89
N GLU A 245 -1.14 12.49 -10.17
CA GLU A 245 -1.06 11.54 -11.28
C GLU A 245 -2.06 10.37 -11.10
N TYR A 246 -2.24 9.89 -9.86
CA TYR A 246 -3.21 8.86 -9.54
C TYR A 246 -4.65 9.33 -9.74
N ASN A 247 -4.96 10.60 -9.39
CA ASN A 247 -6.28 11.16 -9.66
C ASN A 247 -6.61 11.15 -11.17
N ILE A 248 -5.65 11.52 -12.03
CA ILE A 248 -5.81 11.39 -13.49
C ILE A 248 -6.07 9.93 -13.88
N ASP A 249 -5.30 8.99 -13.34
CA ASP A 249 -5.51 7.57 -13.64
C ASP A 249 -6.91 7.10 -13.25
N LEU A 250 -7.45 7.57 -12.13
CA LEU A 250 -8.81 7.25 -11.70
C LEU A 250 -9.89 7.84 -12.62
N ASN A 251 -9.61 8.95 -13.31
CA ASN A 251 -10.55 9.56 -14.26
C ASN A 251 -10.63 8.77 -15.57
N ASN A 252 -9.56 8.05 -15.91
CA ASN A 252 -9.43 7.30 -17.17
C ASN A 252 -9.67 5.80 -17.03
N ARG A 253 -9.98 5.33 -15.81
CA ARG A 253 -10.30 3.93 -15.54
C ARG A 253 -11.80 3.66 -15.69
N GLU A 254 -12.14 2.39 -15.82
CA GLU A 254 -13.52 1.93 -15.95
C GLU A 254 -14.36 2.26 -14.72
N GLU A 255 -15.59 2.74 -14.94
CA GLU A 255 -16.45 3.23 -13.86
C GLU A 255 -16.91 2.16 -12.87
N TRP A 256 -16.92 0.89 -13.28
CA TRP A 256 -17.38 -0.21 -12.44
C TRP A 256 -16.39 -0.52 -11.30
N ARG A 257 -15.13 -0.08 -11.42
CA ARG A 257 -14.06 -0.31 -10.44
C ARG A 257 -14.31 0.40 -9.13
N LEU A 258 -13.96 -0.25 -8.02
CA LEU A 258 -14.21 0.24 -6.67
C LEU A 258 -13.46 1.57 -6.40
N GLU A 259 -12.23 1.71 -6.89
CA GLU A 259 -11.45 2.93 -6.68
C GLU A 259 -12.02 4.16 -7.40
N VAL A 260 -12.61 3.98 -8.59
CA VAL A 260 -13.26 5.05 -9.36
C VAL A 260 -14.57 5.45 -8.68
N LYS A 261 -15.35 4.46 -8.27
CA LYS A 261 -16.56 4.61 -7.45
C LYS A 261 -16.28 5.40 -6.16
N ALA A 262 -15.20 5.04 -5.44
CA ALA A 262 -14.80 5.75 -4.23
C ALA A 262 -14.41 7.21 -4.51
N ARG A 263 -13.69 7.50 -5.61
CA ARG A 263 -13.37 8.87 -6.03
C ARG A 263 -14.63 9.70 -6.29
N LYS A 264 -15.59 9.17 -7.07
CA LYS A 264 -16.84 9.87 -7.38
C LYS A 264 -17.59 10.28 -6.11
N ILE A 265 -17.67 9.39 -5.11
CA ILE A 265 -18.25 9.74 -3.80
C ILE A 265 -17.47 10.85 -3.10
N GLN A 266 -16.13 10.83 -3.16
CA GLN A 266 -15.31 11.89 -2.55
C GLN A 266 -15.60 13.25 -3.20
N GLU A 267 -15.84 13.29 -4.51
CA GLU A 267 -16.22 14.48 -5.26
C GLU A 267 -17.63 14.96 -4.91
N GLU A 268 -18.63 14.07 -4.98
CA GLU A 268 -20.04 14.37 -4.68
C GLU A 268 -20.22 14.91 -3.25
N LYS A 269 -19.55 14.27 -2.28
CA LYS A 269 -19.65 14.62 -0.86
C LYS A 269 -18.57 15.61 -0.41
N LYS A 270 -17.72 16.10 -1.32
CA LYS A 270 -16.59 17.02 -1.03
C LYS A 270 -15.77 16.58 0.18
N LEU A 271 -15.41 15.30 0.20
CA LEU A 271 -14.68 14.68 1.29
C LEU A 271 -13.19 15.06 1.25
N LYS A 272 -12.45 14.65 2.29
CA LYS A 272 -11.05 15.05 2.53
C LYS A 272 -10.13 14.85 1.33
N TYR A 273 -10.23 13.72 0.62
CA TYR A 273 -9.34 13.44 -0.52
C TYR A 273 -9.57 14.42 -1.67
N TYR A 274 -10.84 14.71 -1.99
CA TYR A 274 -11.20 15.66 -3.05
C TYR A 274 -10.68 17.06 -2.73
N ASN A 275 -10.94 17.56 -1.52
CA ASN A 275 -10.49 18.89 -1.10
C ASN A 275 -8.96 19.00 -1.17
N GLU A 276 -8.23 17.96 -0.77
CA GLU A 276 -6.76 17.95 -0.85
C GLU A 276 -6.26 18.01 -2.31
N ILE A 277 -6.92 17.32 -3.24
CA ILE A 277 -6.55 17.40 -4.67
C ILE A 277 -6.73 18.81 -5.21
N GLU A 278 -7.85 19.46 -4.88
CA GLU A 278 -8.12 20.84 -5.32
C GLU A 278 -7.13 21.83 -4.71
N GLU A 279 -6.81 21.71 -3.42
CA GLU A 279 -5.76 22.48 -2.75
C GLU A 279 -4.40 22.31 -3.45
N LEU A 280 -4.05 21.08 -3.85
CA LEU A 280 -2.81 20.80 -4.56
C LEU A 280 -2.79 21.40 -5.98
N LYS A 281 -3.90 21.35 -6.72
CA LYS A 281 -4.02 21.99 -8.03
C LYS A 281 -3.78 23.50 -7.93
N VAL A 282 -4.38 24.15 -6.94
CA VAL A 282 -4.17 25.58 -6.65
C VAL A 282 -2.71 25.85 -6.26
N PHE A 283 -2.16 25.04 -5.35
CA PHE A 283 -0.78 25.20 -4.86
C PHE A 283 0.27 25.14 -5.98
N TYR A 284 0.10 24.22 -6.94
CA TYR A 284 0.99 24.08 -8.11
C TYR A 284 0.58 24.94 -9.31
N ASN A 285 -0.46 25.79 -9.16
CA ASN A 285 -0.98 26.67 -10.22
C ASN A 285 -1.37 25.90 -11.51
N ILE A 286 -2.03 24.76 -11.33
CA ILE A 286 -2.54 23.93 -12.42
C ILE A 286 -3.93 24.47 -12.79
N LYS A 287 -3.98 25.29 -13.85
CA LYS A 287 -5.22 25.94 -14.32
C LYS A 287 -5.96 25.15 -15.40
N GLU A 288 -5.28 24.23 -16.07
CA GLU A 288 -5.86 23.44 -17.15
C GLU A 288 -6.84 22.41 -16.59
N ASN A 289 -7.96 22.19 -17.29
CA ASN A 289 -8.83 21.06 -17.01
C ASN A 289 -8.15 19.78 -17.49
N LEU A 290 -7.34 19.18 -16.60
CA LEU A 290 -6.54 17.98 -16.90
C LEU A 290 -7.38 16.74 -17.26
N ASN A 291 -8.71 16.82 -17.12
CA ASN A 291 -9.64 15.74 -17.46
C ASN A 291 -9.99 15.68 -18.95
N GLU A 292 -9.78 16.77 -19.70
CA GLU A 292 -10.09 16.86 -21.13
C GLU A 292 -8.88 16.56 -22.03
N VAL A 293 -7.72 16.31 -21.42
CA VAL A 293 -6.45 16.13 -22.13
C VAL A 293 -6.00 14.68 -21.97
N ASP A 294 -5.32 14.14 -22.99
CA ASP A 294 -4.71 12.81 -22.94
C ASP A 294 -3.92 12.58 -21.63
N PRO A 295 -4.05 11.41 -20.97
CA PRO A 295 -3.48 11.17 -19.65
C PRO A 295 -1.96 11.37 -19.58
N LYS A 296 -1.25 11.04 -20.66
CA LYS A 296 0.21 11.20 -20.71
C LYS A 296 0.58 12.69 -20.73
N THR A 297 -0.16 13.49 -21.48
CA THR A 297 0.03 14.95 -21.54
C THR A 297 -0.32 15.59 -20.20
N ALA A 298 -1.44 15.21 -19.59
CA ALA A 298 -1.84 15.71 -18.28
C ALA A 298 -0.81 15.41 -17.18
N LYS A 299 -0.26 14.18 -17.14
CA LYS A 299 0.84 13.82 -16.22
C LYS A 299 2.12 14.61 -16.49
N ASN A 300 2.44 14.90 -17.75
CA ASN A 300 3.59 15.74 -18.09
C ASN A 300 3.40 17.20 -17.63
N THR A 301 2.19 17.74 -17.73
CA THR A 301 1.85 19.06 -17.20
C THR A 301 2.02 19.11 -15.68
N ILE A 302 1.54 18.10 -14.95
CA ILE A 302 1.78 17.98 -13.49
C ILE A 302 3.27 17.96 -13.18
N LYS A 303 4.05 17.10 -13.85
CA LYS A 303 5.50 17.01 -13.63
C LYS A 303 6.18 18.35 -13.80
N LYS A 304 5.84 19.09 -14.85
CA LYS A 304 6.37 20.45 -15.10
C LYS A 304 5.94 21.43 -14.01
N ALA A 305 4.68 21.41 -13.59
CA ALA A 305 4.15 22.30 -12.57
C ALA A 305 4.82 22.06 -11.19
N VAL A 306 4.98 20.80 -10.80
CA VAL A 306 5.66 20.42 -9.55
C VAL A 306 7.14 20.80 -9.59
N LEU A 307 7.83 20.58 -10.72
CA LEU A 307 9.24 20.95 -10.89
C LEU A 307 9.48 22.46 -10.76
N ARG A 308 8.52 23.32 -11.14
CA ARG A 308 8.63 24.79 -10.98
C ARG A 308 8.61 25.25 -9.52
N LYS A 309 8.15 24.42 -8.59
CA LYS A 309 8.06 24.71 -7.15
C LYS A 309 9.17 24.07 -6.31
N LYS A 310 10.14 23.42 -6.95
CA LYS A 310 11.24 22.65 -6.35
C LYS A 310 12.26 23.52 -5.59
#